data_AF-A0A842Q1R9-F1
#
_entry.id   AF-A0A842Q1R9-F1
#
_cell.length_a   1.000
_cell.length_b   1.000
_cell.length_c   1.000
_cell.angle_alpha   90.00
_cell.angle_beta   90.00
_cell.angle_gamma   90.00
#
_symmetry.space_group_name_H-M   'P 1'
#
loop_
_entity.id
_entity.type
_entity.pdbx_description
1 polymer ?
#
loop_
_entity_poly.entity_id
_entity_poly.type
_entity_poly.pdbx_seq_one_letter_code
_entity_poly.pdbx_strand_id
1 'polypeptide(L)'
;FKGIYVTETTTYWSTPRPGRVFYCEAQRVIMTSNGNEMATYIAYGVGRFSGPGGRISFRGSVYYRTSSTEGKLASINNLVGVFEYEVDESGSTRAKVWEWK
;
A
#
# COMPACT_ATOMS: atom_id res chain seq x y z
N PHE A 1 0.41 -5.47 -10.08
CA PHE A 1 -0.21 -6.43 -9.15
C PHE A 1 -0.23 -7.82 -9.77
N LYS A 2 0.47 -8.83 -9.23
CA LYS A 2 0.49 -10.22 -9.79
C LYS A 2 0.71 -10.26 -11.33
N GLY A 3 1.67 -9.48 -11.85
CA GLY A 3 1.96 -9.40 -13.29
C GLY A 3 1.03 -8.48 -14.12
N ILE A 4 0.05 -7.84 -13.48
CA ILE A 4 -0.89 -6.91 -14.12
C ILE A 4 -0.38 -5.47 -13.98
N TYR A 5 -0.30 -4.77 -15.11
CA TYR A 5 -0.04 -3.33 -15.16
C TYR A 5 -1.28 -2.55 -14.70
N VAL A 6 -1.06 -1.67 -13.73
CA VAL A 6 -2.11 -0.84 -13.13
C VAL A 6 -1.60 0.57 -12.92
N THR A 7 -2.52 1.52 -12.90
CA THR A 7 -2.29 2.87 -12.37
C THR A 7 -2.85 2.90 -10.95
N GLU A 8 -2.10 3.47 -10.02
CA GLU A 8 -2.44 3.52 -8.61
C GLU A 8 -2.35 4.97 -8.11
N THR A 9 -3.45 5.47 -7.56
CA THR A 9 -3.52 6.80 -6.94
C THR A 9 -3.72 6.64 -5.43
N THR A 10 -2.92 7.37 -4.66
CA THR A 10 -2.86 7.26 -3.20
C THR A 10 -3.12 8.58 -2.53
N THR A 11 -3.91 8.55 -1.46
CA THR A 11 -3.78 9.52 -0.38
C THR A 11 -3.34 8.80 0.88
N TYR A 12 -2.29 9.31 1.52
CA TYR A 12 -1.81 8.78 2.80
C TYR A 12 -1.45 9.94 3.73
N TRP A 13 -1.52 9.68 5.03
CA TRP A 13 -1.08 10.62 6.05
C TRP A 13 -0.42 9.86 7.19
N SER A 14 0.48 10.57 7.87
CA SER A 14 1.16 10.03 9.03
C SER A 14 1.02 10.93 10.24
N THR A 15 0.86 10.33 11.40
CA THR A 15 0.76 11.01 12.69
C THR A 15 1.94 10.58 13.56
N PRO A 16 2.83 11.51 13.96
CA PRO A 16 3.90 11.21 14.90
C PRO A 16 3.34 10.67 16.22
N ARG A 17 4.03 9.70 16.81
CA ARG A 17 3.74 9.11 18.12
C ARG A 17 5.00 9.11 19.00
N PRO A 18 4.85 9.07 20.34
CA PRO A 18 5.99 8.93 21.25
C PRO A 18 6.87 7.74 20.88
N GLY A 19 8.19 7.87 21.07
CA GLY A 19 9.15 6.81 20.72
C GLY A 19 9.67 6.84 19.28
N ARG A 20 9.61 8.01 18.61
CA ARG A 20 10.12 8.20 17.22
C ARG A 20 9.48 7.23 16.20
N VAL A 21 8.20 6.96 16.40
CA VAL A 21 7.35 6.17 15.51
C VAL A 21 6.28 7.04 14.89
N PHE A 22 5.78 6.62 13.74
CA PHE A 22 4.65 7.22 13.06
C PHE A 22 3.55 6.19 12.96
N TYR A 23 2.30 6.60 13.12
CA TYR A 23 1.18 5.83 12.61
C TYR A 23 0.82 6.34 11.23
N CYS A 24 0.42 5.45 10.34
CA CYS A 24 0.10 5.77 8.95
C CYS A 24 -1.23 5.15 8.57
N GLU A 25 -2.03 5.92 7.86
CA GLU A 25 -3.20 5.45 7.14
C GLU A 25 -3.06 5.82 5.67
N ALA A 26 -3.55 4.95 4.80
CA ALA A 26 -3.64 5.23 3.37
C ALA A 26 -4.96 4.73 2.80
N GLN A 27 -5.49 5.49 1.85
CA GLN A 27 -6.64 5.12 1.02
C GLN A 27 -6.22 5.25 -0.44
N ARG A 28 -6.60 4.26 -1.23
CA ARG A 28 -6.10 4.11 -2.60
C ARG A 28 -7.16 3.61 -3.56
N VAL A 29 -6.96 3.99 -4.83
CA VAL A 29 -7.67 3.47 -6.00
C VAL A 29 -6.63 2.88 -6.96
N ILE A 30 -6.88 1.65 -7.40
CA ILE A 30 -6.12 0.91 -8.39
C ILE A 30 -7.02 0.76 -9.62
N MET A 31 -6.49 1.08 -10.80
CA MET A 31 -7.18 0.91 -12.07
C MET A 31 -6.30 0.12 -13.03
N THR A 32 -6.85 -0.84 -13.76
CA THR A 32 -6.11 -1.51 -14.83
C THR A 32 -5.74 -0.52 -15.93
N SER A 33 -4.63 -0.76 -16.64
CA SER A 33 -4.17 0.17 -17.70
C SER A 33 -5.17 0.39 -18.84
N ASN A 34 -6.08 -0.56 -19.07
CA ASN A 34 -7.18 -0.44 -20.03
C ASN A 34 -8.45 0.22 -19.45
N GLY A 35 -8.47 0.56 -18.16
CA GLY A 35 -9.61 1.22 -17.49
C GLY A 35 -10.79 0.32 -17.14
N ASN A 36 -10.76 -0.97 -17.51
CA ASN A 36 -11.94 -1.85 -17.39
C ASN A 36 -12.21 -2.33 -15.96
N GLU A 37 -11.20 -2.33 -15.08
CA GLU A 37 -11.34 -2.82 -13.73
C GLU A 37 -10.77 -1.84 -12.72
N MET A 38 -11.41 -1.78 -11.55
CA MET A 38 -11.00 -0.95 -10.44
C MET A 38 -10.98 -1.77 -9.14
N ALA A 39 -10.01 -1.50 -8.29
CA ALA A 39 -9.99 -1.92 -6.91
C ALA A 39 -9.70 -0.73 -6.00
N THR A 40 -10.14 -0.82 -4.75
CA THR A 40 -9.75 0.11 -3.70
C THR A 40 -8.97 -0.64 -2.65
N TYR A 41 -8.21 0.11 -1.86
CA TYR A 41 -7.72 -0.43 -0.61
C TYR A 41 -7.59 0.63 0.47
N ILE A 42 -7.62 0.14 1.70
CA ILE A 42 -7.23 0.88 2.89
C ILE A 42 -6.01 0.19 3.49
N ALA A 43 -5.04 0.96 3.96
CA ALA A 43 -3.87 0.42 4.64
C ALA A 43 -3.62 1.15 5.96
N TYR A 44 -3.13 0.39 6.92
CA TYR A 44 -2.76 0.87 8.25
C TYR A 44 -1.36 0.37 8.59
N GLY A 45 -0.53 1.22 9.17
CA GLY A 45 0.83 0.82 9.50
C GLY A 45 1.52 1.68 10.55
N VAL A 46 2.70 1.20 10.94
CA VAL A 46 3.64 1.91 11.82
C VAL A 46 4.93 2.17 11.07
N GLY A 47 5.34 3.42 11.03
CA GLY A 47 6.58 3.91 10.43
C GLY A 47 7.65 4.21 11.47
N ARG A 48 8.91 4.10 11.06
CA ARG A 48 10.09 4.54 11.81
C ARG A 48 11.10 5.13 10.85
N PHE A 49 11.94 6.04 11.35
CA PHE A 49 13.14 6.42 10.62
C PHE A 49 14.08 5.21 10.52
N SER A 50 14.52 4.88 9.31
CA SER A 50 15.45 3.76 9.06
C SER A 50 16.89 4.21 8.88
N GLY A 51 17.16 5.51 8.84
CA GLY A 51 18.50 6.05 8.73
C GLY A 51 18.54 7.57 8.58
N PRO A 52 19.73 8.13 8.31
CA PRO A 52 19.91 9.54 7.98
C PRO A 52 19.12 9.97 6.75
N GLY A 53 19.03 11.28 6.50
CA GLY A 53 18.45 11.80 5.26
C GLY A 53 16.94 11.57 5.10
N GLY A 54 16.21 11.37 6.19
CA GLY A 54 14.76 11.25 6.16
C GLY A 54 14.25 9.92 5.62
N ARG A 55 15.06 8.86 5.65
CA ARG A 55 14.63 7.50 5.28
C ARG A 55 13.58 6.99 6.25
N ILE A 56 12.49 6.44 5.72
CA ILE A 56 11.37 5.94 6.53
C ILE A 56 11.00 4.54 6.08
N SER A 57 10.53 3.76 7.05
CA SER A 57 10.32 2.34 6.94
C SER A 57 9.01 2.00 7.64
N PHE A 58 7.98 1.56 6.89
CA PHE A 58 6.64 1.28 7.38
C PHE A 58 6.28 -0.19 7.27
N ARG A 59 5.67 -0.74 8.33
CA ARG A 59 5.11 -2.11 8.39
C ARG A 59 3.64 -2.00 8.72
N GLY A 60 2.83 -2.79 8.04
CA GLY A 60 1.40 -2.67 8.21
C GLY A 60 0.60 -3.74 7.50
N SER A 61 -0.71 -3.49 7.46
CA SER A 61 -1.70 -4.30 6.77
C SER A 61 -2.43 -3.48 5.72
N VAL A 62 -2.87 -4.15 4.67
CA VAL A 62 -3.63 -3.58 3.55
C VAL A 62 -4.84 -4.46 3.28
N TYR A 63 -5.97 -3.82 3.02
CA TYR A 63 -7.27 -4.46 2.86
C TYR A 63 -7.82 -4.08 1.49
N TYR A 64 -7.88 -5.05 0.59
CA TYR A 64 -8.30 -4.85 -0.79
C TYR A 64 -9.78 -5.14 -0.99
N ARG A 65 -10.42 -4.33 -1.84
CA ARG A 65 -11.82 -4.52 -2.24
C ARG A 65 -11.98 -4.23 -3.72
N THR A 66 -12.80 -5.02 -4.40
CA THR A 66 -13.22 -4.75 -5.78
C THR A 66 -14.61 -5.32 -6.04
N SER A 67 -15.31 -4.73 -7.02
CA SER A 67 -16.54 -5.30 -7.59
C SER A 67 -16.25 -6.24 -8.77
N SER A 68 -15.00 -6.37 -9.22
CA SER A 68 -14.60 -7.32 -10.27
C SER A 68 -14.83 -8.75 -9.80
N THR A 69 -15.64 -9.52 -10.53
CA THR A 69 -15.99 -10.92 -10.20
C THR A 69 -15.23 -11.94 -11.04
N GLU A 70 -14.91 -11.61 -12.29
CA GLU A 70 -14.27 -12.53 -13.25
C GLU A 70 -13.00 -11.95 -13.88
N GLY A 71 -12.63 -10.73 -13.49
CA GLY A 71 -11.50 -10.00 -14.06
C GLY A 71 -10.17 -10.25 -13.34
N LYS A 72 -9.12 -9.58 -13.84
CA LYS A 72 -7.75 -9.66 -13.33
C LYS A 72 -7.64 -9.23 -11.86
N LEU A 73 -8.46 -8.27 -11.44
CA LEU A 73 -8.52 -7.78 -10.06
C LEU A 73 -9.41 -8.61 -9.15
N ALA A 74 -10.23 -9.54 -9.65
CA ALA A 74 -11.08 -10.39 -8.81
C ALA A 74 -10.26 -11.18 -7.76
N SER A 75 -9.02 -11.55 -8.12
CA SER A 75 -8.08 -12.28 -7.25
C SER A 75 -7.63 -11.53 -5.99
N ILE A 76 -7.90 -10.22 -5.89
CA ILE A 76 -7.59 -9.41 -4.71
C ILE A 76 -8.86 -8.96 -3.96
N ASN A 77 -10.03 -9.46 -4.33
CA ASN A 77 -11.26 -9.11 -3.62
C ASN A 77 -11.27 -9.70 -2.21
N ASN A 78 -11.55 -8.85 -1.21
CA ASN A 78 -11.56 -9.22 0.21
C ASN A 78 -10.23 -9.82 0.70
N LEU A 79 -9.13 -9.49 0.02
CA LEU A 79 -7.80 -9.96 0.36
C LEU A 79 -7.18 -9.04 1.42
N VAL A 80 -6.63 -9.64 2.47
CA VAL A 80 -5.79 -8.95 3.44
C VAL A 80 -4.33 -9.26 3.13
N GLY A 81 -3.51 -8.23 3.07
CA GLY A 81 -2.07 -8.36 2.93
C GLY A 81 -1.33 -7.69 4.09
N VAL A 82 -0.11 -8.14 4.33
CA VAL A 82 0.87 -7.40 5.13
C VAL A 82 1.91 -6.79 4.19
N PHE A 83 2.46 -5.65 4.57
CA PHE A 83 3.41 -4.94 3.72
C PHE A 83 4.64 -4.42 4.45
N GLU A 84 5.70 -4.27 3.66
CA GLU A 84 6.85 -3.43 3.95
C GLU A 84 6.89 -2.30 2.93
N TYR A 85 7.07 -1.07 3.40
CA TYR A 85 7.18 0.10 2.56
C TYR A 85 8.37 0.94 2.99
N GLU A 86 9.29 1.17 2.06
CA GLU A 86 10.53 1.90 2.28
C GLU A 86 10.52 3.19 1.47
N VAL A 87 11.00 4.26 2.09
CA VAL A 87 11.30 5.55 1.45
C VAL A 87 12.79 5.82 1.63
N ASP A 88 13.50 6.04 0.54
CA ASP A 88 14.91 6.43 0.59
C ASP A 88 15.11 7.94 0.66
N GLU A 89 16.37 8.36 0.73
CA GLU A 89 16.77 9.77 0.89
C GLU A 89 16.36 10.66 -0.30
N SER A 90 16.16 10.06 -1.49
CA SER A 90 15.69 10.78 -2.67
C SER A 90 14.17 10.89 -2.74
N GLY A 91 13.46 10.26 -1.79
CA GLY A 91 12.02 10.09 -1.81
C GLY A 91 11.55 8.96 -2.72
N SER A 92 12.45 8.13 -3.25
CA SER A 92 12.06 6.93 -3.99
C SER A 92 11.46 5.90 -3.05
N THR A 93 10.46 5.17 -3.54
CA THR A 93 9.64 4.31 -2.70
C THR A 93 9.65 2.87 -3.21
N ARG A 94 9.67 1.93 -2.27
CA ARG A 94 9.60 0.49 -2.58
C ARG A 94 8.60 -0.16 -1.65
N ALA A 95 7.66 -0.89 -2.25
CA ALA A 95 6.64 -1.64 -1.52
C ALA A 95 6.81 -3.14 -1.79
N LYS A 96 6.69 -3.95 -0.74
CA LYS A 96 6.46 -5.39 -0.84
C LYS A 96 5.18 -5.71 -0.08
N VAL A 97 4.33 -6.52 -0.69
CA VAL A 97 3.06 -6.94 -0.09
C VAL A 97 2.96 -8.45 -0.20
N TRP A 98 2.60 -9.10 0.91
CA TRP A 98 2.33 -10.53 0.98
C TRP A 98 0.88 -10.75 1.35
N GLU A 99 0.22 -11.65 0.63
CA GLU A 99 -1.12 -12.13 0.96
C GLU A 99 -1.05 -12.89 2.30
N TRP A 100 -1.88 -12.49 3.26
CA TRP A 100 -1.96 -13.18 4.54
C TRP A 100 -2.90 -14.38 4.41
N LYS A 101 -2.36 -15.58 4.65
CA LYS A 101 -3.08 -16.86 4.67
C LYS A 101 -2.91 -17.56 6.01
#